data_AF-A0A535TLC4-F1
#
_entry.id   AF-A0A535TLC4-F1
#
_cell.length_a   1.000
_cell.length_b   1.000
_cell.length_c   1.000
_cell.angle_alpha   90.00
_cell.angle_beta   90.00
_cell.angle_gamma   90.00
#
_symmetry.space_group_name_H-M   'P 1'
#
loop_
_entity.id
_entity.type
_entity.pdbx_description
1 polymer ?
#
loop_
_entity_poly.entity_id
_entity_poly.type
_entity_poly.pdbx_seq_one_letter_code
_entity_poly.pdbx_strand_id
1 'polypeptide(L)'
;MSTTALVICGALGREVKDIVDRRQWDVDIYGVSALLHLYPSRIVDELREKLYQLRPRYEKLVVVYGDCGTTGKLEPLLEEVGAHRLRGPHCYEMYRHVLPDRLARPQLRPRGGEGTRPRSPPRPETDAVRQLRGSSIPTSGSESKTC
;
A
#
# COMPACT_ATOMS: atom_id res chain seq x y z
N MET A 1 -14.15 -12.20 5.50
CA MET A 1 -13.45 -11.29 4.58
C MET A 1 -12.01 -11.20 5.03
N SER A 2 -11.08 -11.31 4.10
CA SER A 2 -9.65 -11.24 4.38
C SER A 2 -9.27 -9.82 4.84
N THR A 3 -8.27 -9.68 5.71
CA THR A 3 -7.80 -8.34 6.15
C THR A 3 -6.81 -7.71 5.17
N THR A 4 -6.37 -8.47 4.17
CA THR A 4 -5.33 -8.08 3.22
C THR A 4 -5.84 -8.19 1.79
N ALA A 5 -5.57 -7.16 0.98
CA ALA A 5 -5.83 -7.17 -0.45
C ALA A 5 -4.53 -7.05 -1.27
N LEU A 6 -4.47 -7.82 -2.36
CA LEU A 6 -3.46 -7.73 -3.39
C LEU A 6 -4.00 -6.91 -4.56
N VAL A 7 -3.34 -5.79 -4.88
CA VAL A 7 -3.63 -5.01 -6.09
C VAL A 7 -2.57 -5.31 -7.12
N ILE A 8 -2.95 -6.00 -8.19
CA ILE A 8 -2.00 -6.63 -9.11
C ILE A 8 -2.14 -6.08 -10.52
N CYS A 9 -1.06 -6.14 -11.27
CA CYS A 9 -1.15 -5.99 -12.72
C CYS A 9 -1.99 -7.12 -13.31
N GLY A 10 -2.92 -6.79 -14.20
CA GLY A 10 -3.78 -7.78 -14.87
C GLY A 10 -2.98 -8.80 -15.69
N ALA A 11 -1.78 -8.44 -16.16
CA ALA A 11 -0.87 -9.35 -16.84
C ALA A 11 -0.28 -10.44 -15.92
N LEU A 12 -0.37 -10.27 -14.60
CA LEU A 12 0.11 -11.22 -13.58
C LEU A 12 -1.05 -11.97 -12.89
N GLY A 13 -2.28 -11.79 -13.38
CA GLY A 13 -3.50 -12.27 -12.72
C GLY A 13 -3.50 -13.76 -12.45
N ARG A 14 -3.16 -14.54 -13.47
CA ARG A 14 -3.18 -16.01 -13.41
C ARG A 14 -2.11 -16.54 -12.47
N GLU A 15 -0.91 -16.00 -12.57
CA GLU A 15 0.26 -16.43 -11.83
C GLU A 15 0.14 -16.11 -10.34
N VAL A 16 -0.32 -14.89 -10.01
CA VAL A 16 -0.56 -14.51 -8.61
C VAL A 16 -1.66 -15.38 -8.01
N LYS A 17 -2.74 -15.63 -8.76
CA LYS A 17 -3.83 -16.50 -8.29
C LYS A 17 -3.33 -17.92 -8.04
N ASP A 18 -2.57 -18.49 -8.96
CA ASP A 18 -1.99 -19.84 -8.81
C ASP A 18 -1.10 -19.94 -7.56
N ILE A 19 -0.32 -18.90 -7.24
CA ILE A 19 0.52 -18.84 -6.03
C ILE A 19 -0.35 -18.74 -4.77
N VAL A 20 -1.34 -17.86 -4.77
CA VAL A 20 -2.28 -17.66 -3.65
C VAL A 20 -3.02 -18.95 -3.32
N ASP A 21 -3.51 -19.65 -4.35
CA ASP A 21 -4.26 -20.90 -4.21
C ASP A 21 -3.37 -22.02 -3.67
N ARG A 22 -2.17 -22.21 -4.25
CA ARG A 22 -1.20 -23.23 -3.80
C ARG A 22 -0.73 -23.01 -2.37
N ARG A 23 -0.61 -21.75 -1.93
CA ARG A 23 -0.18 -21.38 -0.57
C ARG A 23 -1.33 -21.18 0.41
N GLN A 24 -2.57 -21.31 -0.07
CA GLN A 24 -3.80 -21.11 0.70
C GLN A 24 -3.78 -19.79 1.48
N TRP A 25 -3.40 -18.70 0.83
CA TRP A 25 -3.36 -17.39 1.49
C TRP A 25 -4.77 -16.81 1.69
N ASP A 26 -4.99 -16.17 2.84
CA ASP A 26 -6.23 -15.43 3.09
C ASP A 26 -6.10 -13.98 2.61
N VAL A 27 -6.26 -13.79 1.30
CA VAL A 27 -6.15 -12.48 0.63
C VAL A 27 -7.23 -12.33 -0.44
N ASP A 28 -7.69 -11.10 -0.64
CA ASP A 28 -8.53 -10.75 -1.78
C ASP A 28 -7.67 -10.19 -2.93
N ILE A 29 -7.92 -10.60 -4.18
CA ILE A 29 -7.12 -10.20 -5.35
C ILE A 29 -7.91 -9.22 -6.21
N TYR A 30 -7.27 -8.10 -6.55
CA TYR A 30 -7.81 -7.05 -7.41
C TYR A 30 -6.87 -6.75 -8.56
N GLY A 31 -7.34 -6.91 -9.80
CA GLY A 31 -6.60 -6.54 -11.00
C GLY A 31 -6.75 -5.07 -11.37
N VAL A 32 -5.66 -4.49 -11.89
CA VAL A 32 -5.62 -3.26 -12.69
C VAL A 32 -5.33 -3.66 -14.15
N SER A 33 -5.94 -2.97 -15.13
CA SER A 33 -5.90 -3.39 -16.54
C SER A 33 -4.48 -3.61 -17.07
N ALA A 34 -4.26 -4.73 -17.76
CA ALA A 34 -3.00 -5.03 -18.43
C ALA A 34 -2.70 -4.06 -19.59
N LEU A 35 -3.73 -3.38 -20.13
CA LEU A 35 -3.57 -2.41 -21.23
C LEU A 35 -2.75 -1.20 -20.82
N LEU A 36 -2.60 -0.91 -19.53
CA LEU A 36 -1.81 0.24 -19.06
C LEU A 36 -0.32 0.16 -19.40
N HIS A 37 0.19 -1.01 -19.82
CA HIS A 37 1.55 -1.10 -20.37
C HIS A 37 1.72 -0.29 -21.67
N LEU A 38 0.63 -0.03 -22.40
CA LEU A 38 0.62 0.83 -23.58
C LEU A 38 0.56 2.32 -23.20
N TYR A 39 0.15 2.62 -21.96
CA TYR A 39 -0.05 3.98 -21.47
C TYR A 39 0.56 4.16 -20.06
N PRO A 40 1.90 4.13 -19.91
CA PRO A 40 2.55 4.23 -18.60
C PRO A 40 2.16 5.45 -17.78
N SER A 41 1.86 6.57 -18.45
CA SER A 41 1.39 7.80 -17.82
C SER A 41 0.09 7.64 -17.03
N ARG A 42 -0.76 6.66 -17.38
CA ARG A 42 -2.05 6.38 -16.71
C ARG A 42 -1.95 5.41 -15.55
N ILE A 43 -0.82 4.72 -15.39
CA ILE A 43 -0.65 3.68 -14.36
C ILE A 43 -0.89 4.26 -12.96
N VAL A 44 -0.33 5.43 -12.68
CA VAL A 44 -0.41 6.07 -11.36
C VAL A 44 -1.85 6.42 -11.01
N ASP A 45 -2.61 6.98 -11.94
CA ASP A 45 -3.99 7.42 -11.70
C ASP A 45 -4.93 6.23 -11.47
N GLU A 46 -4.81 5.19 -12.29
CA GLU A 46 -5.65 3.99 -12.17
C GLU A 46 -5.34 3.22 -10.87
N LEU A 47 -4.06 3.12 -10.49
CA LEU A 47 -3.68 2.58 -9.19
C LEU A 47 -4.18 3.44 -8.05
N ARG A 48 -4.13 4.77 -8.18
CA ARG A 48 -4.60 5.73 -7.18
C ARG A 48 -6.07 5.48 -6.88
N GLU A 49 -6.92 5.52 -7.90
CA GLU A 49 -8.36 5.28 -7.75
C GLU A 49 -8.65 3.95 -7.08
N LYS A 50 -7.99 2.88 -7.55
CA LYS A 50 -8.18 1.53 -6.99
C LYS A 50 -7.77 1.45 -5.52
N LEU A 51 -6.61 2.02 -5.18
CA LEU A 51 -6.08 1.98 -3.82
C LEU A 51 -6.96 2.75 -2.84
N TYR A 52 -7.46 3.93 -3.22
CA TYR A 52 -8.39 4.70 -2.37
C TYR A 52 -9.71 3.99 -2.14
N GLN A 53 -10.27 3.35 -3.17
CA GLN A 53 -11.51 2.57 -3.04
C GLN A 53 -11.36 1.39 -2.07
N LEU A 54 -10.19 0.75 -2.06
CA LEU A 54 -9.92 -0.42 -1.23
C LEU A 54 -9.44 -0.07 0.17
N ARG A 55 -8.77 1.07 0.34
CA ARG A 55 -8.17 1.48 1.62
C ARG A 55 -9.10 1.41 2.83
N PRO A 56 -10.38 1.85 2.79
CA PRO A 56 -11.26 1.75 3.96
C PRO A 56 -11.72 0.32 4.26
N ARG A 57 -11.53 -0.63 3.35
CA ARG A 57 -12.02 -2.02 3.46
C ARG A 57 -10.98 -2.99 3.99
N TYR A 58 -9.69 -2.66 3.85
CA TYR A 58 -8.57 -3.55 4.14
C TYR A 58 -7.60 -2.93 5.14
N GLU A 59 -7.05 -3.76 6.03
CA GLU A 59 -5.98 -3.36 6.93
C GLU A 59 -4.65 -3.23 6.18
N LYS A 60 -4.41 -4.15 5.24
CA LYS A 60 -3.17 -4.21 4.45
C LYS A 60 -3.46 -4.18 2.96
N LEU A 61 -2.74 -3.32 2.24
CA LEU A 61 -2.72 -3.27 0.78
C LEU A 61 -1.32 -3.61 0.29
N VAL A 62 -1.23 -4.63 -0.58
CA VAL A 62 0.02 -5.03 -1.22
C VAL A 62 -0.13 -4.91 -2.72
N VAL A 63 0.70 -4.07 -3.34
CA VAL A 63 0.73 -3.82 -4.77
C VAL A 63 1.76 -4.75 -5.42
N VAL A 64 1.29 -5.55 -6.37
CA VAL A 64 2.13 -6.41 -7.22
C VAL A 64 2.11 -5.83 -8.62
N TYR A 65 2.89 -4.77 -8.79
CA TYR A 65 3.00 -4.00 -10.02
C TYR A 65 4.44 -3.50 -10.18
N GLY A 66 5.02 -3.63 -11.36
CA GLY A 66 6.34 -3.08 -11.69
C GLY A 66 6.32 -1.55 -11.76
N ASP A 67 7.47 -0.90 -11.95
CA ASP A 67 7.45 0.53 -12.28
C ASP A 67 6.86 0.75 -13.68
N CYS A 68 7.16 -0.12 -14.65
CA CYS A 68 6.60 -0.09 -16.00
C CYS A 68 6.72 1.28 -16.69
N GLY A 69 7.77 2.05 -16.40
CA GLY A 69 8.00 3.37 -17.00
C GLY A 69 7.34 4.52 -16.24
N THR A 70 6.86 4.30 -15.02
CA THR A 70 6.38 5.39 -14.14
C THR A 70 7.50 6.21 -13.52
N THR A 71 8.76 5.80 -13.69
CA THR A 71 9.96 6.53 -13.23
C THR A 71 9.89 6.88 -11.74
N GLY A 72 9.44 5.95 -10.90
CA GLY A 72 9.35 6.12 -9.45
C GLY A 72 8.12 6.88 -8.96
N LYS A 73 7.15 7.20 -9.82
CA LYS A 73 5.93 7.91 -9.43
C LYS A 73 4.95 7.06 -8.60
N LEU A 74 5.18 5.75 -8.50
CA LEU A 74 4.38 4.87 -7.65
C LEU A 74 4.71 5.05 -6.17
N GLU A 75 5.97 5.28 -5.83
CA GLU A 75 6.42 5.37 -4.44
C GLU A 75 5.67 6.45 -3.63
N PRO A 76 5.52 7.69 -4.11
CA PRO A 76 4.77 8.72 -3.38
C PRO A 76 3.30 8.33 -3.16
N LEU A 77 2.66 7.74 -4.18
CA LEU A 77 1.27 7.28 -4.08
C LEU A 77 1.11 6.18 -3.02
N LEU A 78 2.05 5.24 -2.98
CA LEU A 78 2.00 4.13 -2.03
C LEU A 78 2.19 4.61 -0.59
N GLU A 79 3.09 5.56 -0.39
CA GLU A 79 3.32 6.21 0.90
C GLU A 79 2.06 6.96 1.37
N GLU A 80 1.45 7.73 0.48
CA GLU A 80 0.20 8.48 0.73
C GLU A 80 -0.94 7.56 1.19
N VAL A 81 -1.11 6.40 0.55
CA VAL A 81 -2.19 5.45 0.89
C VAL A 81 -1.81 4.52 2.06
N GLY A 82 -0.52 4.38 2.36
CA GLY A 82 0.01 3.39 3.30
C GLY A 82 -0.02 1.97 2.74
N ALA A 83 0.27 1.81 1.45
CA ALA A 83 0.36 0.52 0.76
C ALA A 83 1.82 0.07 0.60
N HIS A 84 2.05 -1.23 0.56
CA HIS A 84 3.37 -1.81 0.26
C HIS A 84 3.43 -2.30 -1.18
N ARG A 85 4.58 -2.20 -1.85
CA ARG A 85 4.75 -2.73 -3.22
C ARG A 85 5.86 -3.77 -3.29
N LEU A 86 5.60 -4.85 -4.03
CA LEU A 86 6.65 -5.74 -4.49
C LEU A 86 7.45 -5.03 -5.59
N ARG A 87 8.63 -4.52 -5.25
CA ARG A 87 9.46 -3.73 -6.17
C ARG A 87 10.00 -4.58 -7.32
N GLY A 88 9.91 -4.02 -8.53
CA GLY A 88 10.56 -4.50 -9.74
C GLY A 88 10.41 -3.46 -10.87
N PRO A 89 11.29 -3.48 -11.88
CA PRO A 89 11.28 -2.49 -12.97
C PRO A 89 10.10 -2.70 -13.93
N HIS A 90 9.74 -3.94 -14.25
CA HIS A 90 8.62 -4.28 -15.14
C HIS A 90 7.84 -5.50 -14.62
N CYS A 91 6.52 -5.53 -14.86
CA CYS A 91 5.66 -6.64 -14.44
C CYS A 91 6.12 -7.99 -15.01
N TYR A 92 6.45 -8.05 -16.30
CA TYR A 92 6.94 -9.29 -16.93
C TYR A 92 8.28 -9.76 -16.36
N GLU A 93 9.15 -8.84 -15.95
CA GLU A 93 10.41 -9.21 -15.29
C GLU A 93 10.18 -9.75 -13.88
N MET A 94 9.20 -9.19 -13.17
CA MET A 94 8.79 -9.69 -11.87
C MET A 94 8.22 -11.11 -11.98
N TYR A 95 7.50 -11.42 -13.06
CA TYR A 95 7.02 -12.78 -13.30
C TYR A 95 8.17 -13.80 -13.38
N ARG A 96 9.18 -13.54 -14.23
CA ARG A 96 10.28 -14.49 -14.49
C ARG A 96 11.24 -14.67 -13.30
N HIS A 97 11.39 -13.67 -12.43
CA HIS A 97 12.46 -13.67 -11.43
C HIS A 97 12.03 -13.37 -9.99
N VAL A 98 10.84 -12.82 -9.74
CA VAL A 98 10.48 -12.26 -8.42
C VAL A 98 9.27 -12.95 -7.81
N LEU A 99 8.27 -13.34 -8.60
CA LEU A 99 7.04 -13.96 -8.09
C LEU A 99 7.25 -15.34 -7.44
N PRO A 100 8.12 -16.24 -7.93
CA PRO A 100 8.34 -17.53 -7.27
C PRO A 100 9.02 -17.40 -5.90
N ASP A 101 9.99 -16.48 -5.76
CA ASP A 101 10.87 -16.39 -4.59
C ASP A 101 10.47 -15.32 -3.56
N ARG A 102 9.95 -14.15 -3.96
CA ARG A 102 9.64 -13.05 -3.01
C ARG A 102 8.26 -13.14 -2.39
N LEU A 103 7.30 -13.78 -3.06
CA LEU A 103 6.07 -14.21 -2.41
C LEU A 103 6.32 -15.36 -1.40
N ALA A 104 7.52 -15.96 -1.34
CA ALA A 104 7.86 -16.95 -0.32
C ALA A 104 8.27 -16.35 1.03
N ARG A 105 8.53 -15.03 1.13
CA ARG A 105 8.87 -14.36 2.41
C ARG A 105 7.61 -14.03 3.23
N PRO A 106 7.67 -14.06 4.57
CA PRO A 106 6.50 -13.97 5.44
C PRO A 106 5.94 -12.55 5.48
N GLN A 107 5.11 -12.21 4.50
CA GLN A 107 4.32 -10.97 4.49
C GLN A 107 2.81 -11.28 4.65
N LEU A 108 2.39 -12.51 4.37
CA LEU A 108 0.99 -12.94 4.29
C LEU A 108 0.76 -14.20 5.14
N ARG A 109 -0.38 -14.26 5.84
CA ARG A 109 -0.73 -15.39 6.72
C ARG A 109 -1.40 -16.51 5.89
N PRO A 110 -1.05 -17.79 6.13
CA PRO A 110 -1.84 -18.91 5.61
C PRO A 110 -3.23 -18.94 6.23
N ARG A 111 -4.22 -19.40 5.46
CA ARG A 111 -5.62 -19.54 5.89
C ARG A 111 -5.70 -20.67 6.93
N GLY A 112 -5.92 -20.35 8.22
CA GLY A 112 -6.22 -21.35 9.26
C GLY A 112 -5.51 -21.25 10.62
N GLY A 113 -4.81 -20.16 10.96
CA GLY A 113 -4.23 -20.00 12.31
C GLY A 113 -5.10 -19.16 13.24
N GLU A 114 -5.84 -19.79 14.15
CA GLU A 114 -6.49 -19.12 15.28
C GLU A 114 -5.40 -18.48 16.15
N GLY A 115 -5.27 -17.17 16.08
CA GLY A 115 -4.23 -16.43 16.79
C GLY A 115 -4.71 -15.02 17.05
N THR A 116 -4.89 -14.70 18.33
CA THR A 116 -5.29 -13.41 18.88
C THR A 116 -4.91 -12.23 18.00
N ARG A 117 -5.93 -11.48 17.59
CA ARG A 117 -5.84 -10.24 16.80
C ARG A 117 -4.82 -9.28 17.46
N PRO A 118 -3.65 -9.01 16.87
CA PRO A 118 -2.83 -7.91 17.36
C PRO A 118 -3.56 -6.61 17.03
N ARG A 119 -3.80 -5.77 18.04
CA ARG A 119 -4.31 -4.41 17.83
C ARG A 119 -3.37 -3.70 16.87
N SER A 120 -3.91 -3.08 15.81
CA SER A 120 -3.12 -2.29 14.87
C SER A 120 -2.26 -1.26 15.64
N PRO A 121 -0.99 -1.05 15.26
CA PRO A 121 -0.23 0.05 15.84
C PRO A 121 -0.91 1.38 15.47
N PRO A 122 -0.87 2.38 16.37
CA PRO A 122 -1.34 3.72 16.02
C PRO A 122 -0.58 4.23 14.80
N ARG A 123 -1.30 4.86 13.88
CA ARG A 123 -0.72 5.49 12.68
C ARG A 123 0.41 6.44 13.11
N PRO A 124 1.53 6.56 12.38
CA PRO A 124 2.51 7.60 12.67
C PRO A 124 1.82 8.95 12.43
N GLU A 125 1.60 9.72 13.49
CA GLU A 125 1.26 11.14 13.36
C GLU A 125 2.41 11.82 12.62
N THR A 126 2.14 12.36 11.44
CA THR A 126 3.06 13.23 10.74
C THR A 126 3.31 14.48 11.59
N ASP A 127 4.56 14.92 11.70
CA ASP A 127 5.00 16.09 12.51
C ASP A 127 4.16 17.36 12.26
N ALA A 128 3.57 17.49 11.08
CA ALA A 128 2.67 18.58 10.72
C ALA A 128 1.42 18.67 11.61
N VAL A 129 0.84 17.53 12.05
CA VAL A 129 -0.35 17.50 12.92
C VAL A 129 0.00 17.92 14.35
N ARG A 130 1.23 17.63 14.79
CA ARG A 130 1.73 17.99 16.13
C ARG A 130 1.98 19.49 16.26
N GLN A 131 2.49 20.14 15.20
CA GLN A 131 2.76 21.58 15.20
C GLN A 131 1.48 22.42 15.20
N LEU A 132 0.41 21.96 14.54
CA LEU A 132 -0.88 22.65 14.50
C LEU A 132 -1.63 22.65 15.85
N ARG A 133 -1.34 21.72 16.76
CA ARG A 133 -1.94 21.68 18.10
C ARG A 133 -1.13 22.45 19.16
N GLY A 134 0.09 22.91 18.83
CA GLY A 134 1.01 23.57 19.76
C GLY A 134 0.99 25.10 19.75
N SER A 135 0.33 25.74 18.78
CA SER A 135 0.30 27.20 18.67
C SER A 135 -0.91 27.80 19.38
N SER A 136 -0.79 27.99 20.69
CA SER A 136 -1.65 28.91 21.43
C SER A 136 -1.42 30.34 20.94
N ILE A 137 -2.50 31.00 20.55
CA ILE A 137 -2.57 32.41 20.18
C ILE A 137 -2.15 33.26 21.39
N PRO A 138 -1.15 34.16 21.31
CA PRO A 138 -0.83 35.04 22.43
C PRO A 138 -1.89 36.17 22.53
N THR A 139 -2.67 36.16 23.61
CA THR A 139 -3.49 37.31 24.00
C THR A 139 -2.65 38.30 24.79
N SER A 140 -2.64 39.54 24.32
CA SER A 140 -2.04 40.74 24.92
C SER A 140 -2.66 41.14 26.27
N GLY A 141 -1.86 41.76 27.13
CA GLY A 141 -2.25 42.52 28.34
C GLY A 141 -1.25 42.26 29.48
N SER A 142 -0.34 43.17 29.85
CA SER A 142 -0.45 44.53 30.41
C SER A 142 0.06 44.51 31.86
N GLU A 143 1.04 45.37 32.15
CA GLU A 143 1.34 45.96 33.47
C GLU A 143 1.95 45.03 34.55
N SER A 144 2.77 45.43 35.51
CA SER A 144 3.48 46.67 35.88
C SER A 144 4.25 46.35 37.18
N LYS A 145 5.41 47.00 37.40
CA LYS A 145 6.09 47.24 38.71
C LYS A 145 6.66 46.00 39.46
N THR A 146 7.65 46.04 40.33
CA THR A 146 8.76 46.95 40.74
C THR A 146 9.44 46.18 41.89
N CYS A 147 10.77 46.02 41.88
CA CYS A 147 11.72 46.59 42.83
C CYS A 147 13.12 46.00 42.58
#